data_AF-A0AA42AXN8-F1
#
_entry.id   AF-A0AA42AXN8-F1
#
_cell.length_a   1.000
_cell.length_b   1.000
_cell.length_c   1.000
_cell.angle_alpha   90.00
_cell.angle_beta   90.00
_cell.angle_gamma   90.00
#
_symmetry.space_group_name_H-M   'P 1'
#
loop_
_entity.id
_entity.type
_entity.pdbx_description
1 polymer ?
#
loop_
_entity_poly.entity_id
_entity_poly.type
_entity_poly.pdbx_seq_one_letter_code
_entity_poly.pdbx_strand_id
1 'polypeptide(L)'
;YDFRAGFWGAMGQPCSGVIPPHIEEFNYPMPKDCSGGDTSVLVNGRELHQKDLNLLASRGLPITREKSYTIEISGSVLDNDSREELDSLGKLAPTIEKLKRGFGMKVKPAAA
;
A
#
# COMPACT_ATOMS: atom_id res chain seq x y z
N TYR A 1 6.65 6.50 -0.52
CA TYR A 1 5.39 6.65 -1.30
C TYR A 1 5.35 5.50 -2.27
N ASP A 2 4.21 4.81 -2.35
CA ASP A 2 4.00 3.72 -3.29
C ASP A 2 3.47 4.28 -4.62
N PHE A 3 4.30 4.17 -5.66
CA PHE A 3 4.00 4.69 -6.99
C PHE A 3 2.80 3.99 -7.66
N ARG A 4 2.54 2.72 -7.35
CA ARG A 4 1.51 1.89 -8.02
C ARG A 4 0.13 2.09 -7.41
N ALA A 5 0.01 1.91 -6.09
CA ALA A 5 -1.28 2.00 -5.42
C ALA A 5 -1.56 3.39 -4.84
N GLY A 6 -0.55 4.27 -4.77
CA GLY A 6 -0.70 5.62 -4.20
C GLY A 6 -0.66 5.65 -2.67
N PHE A 7 -0.28 4.55 -2.01
CA PHE A 7 -0.13 4.50 -0.56
C PHE A 7 0.98 5.43 -0.08
N TRP A 8 0.73 6.14 1.02
CA TRP A 8 1.74 7.01 1.62
C TRP A 8 1.69 6.97 3.14
N GLY A 9 2.82 7.28 3.76
CA GLY A 9 3.01 7.33 5.21
C GLY A 9 4.34 8.01 5.53
N ALA A 10 4.55 8.30 6.81
CA ALA A 10 5.87 8.74 7.29
C ALA A 10 6.84 7.55 7.33
N MET A 11 8.14 7.80 7.18
CA MET A 11 9.15 6.75 7.30
C MET A 11 9.08 6.08 8.68
N GLY A 12 9.11 4.75 8.70
CA GLY A 12 9.02 3.93 9.92
C GLY A 12 7.64 3.91 10.55
N GLN A 13 6.59 4.34 9.84
CA GLN A 13 5.21 4.37 10.33
C GLN A 13 4.26 3.62 9.38
N PRO A 14 3.09 3.16 9.88
CA PRO A 14 2.04 2.57 9.04
C PRO A 14 1.53 3.51 7.95
N CYS A 15 0.75 2.97 7.01
CA CYS A 15 0.09 3.76 5.98
C CYS A 15 -0.81 4.84 6.59
N SER A 16 -0.59 6.09 6.18
CA SER A 16 -1.40 7.26 6.58
C SER A 16 -2.58 7.49 5.65
N GLY A 17 -2.50 7.00 4.41
CA GLY A 17 -3.59 7.11 3.45
C GLY A 17 -3.17 6.83 2.02
N VAL A 18 -4.05 7.22 1.11
CA VAL A 18 -3.88 7.05 -0.34
C VAL A 18 -3.93 8.43 -1.00
N ILE A 19 -3.07 8.66 -1.99
CA ILE A 19 -3.15 9.78 -2.95
C ILE A 19 -3.17 9.20 -4.37
N PRO A 20 -3.41 9.99 -5.44
CA PRO A 20 -3.39 9.46 -6.79
C PRO A 20 -2.09 8.70 -7.09
N PRO A 21 -2.16 7.51 -7.73
CA PRO A 21 -0.97 6.76 -8.12
C PRO A 21 -0.27 7.46 -9.30
N HIS A 22 0.93 6.99 -9.64
CA HIS A 22 1.68 7.43 -10.82
C HIS A 22 2.03 8.93 -10.86
N ILE A 23 2.26 9.55 -9.70
CA ILE A 23 2.83 10.90 -9.60
C ILE A 23 4.30 10.80 -10.00
N GLU A 24 4.66 11.32 -11.18
CA GLU A 24 6.01 11.20 -11.76
C GLU A 24 7.07 11.81 -10.84
N GLU A 25 6.76 12.92 -10.18
CA GLU A 25 7.64 13.62 -9.25
C GLU A 25 7.98 12.79 -8.00
N PHE A 26 7.23 11.71 -7.74
CA PHE A 26 7.47 10.80 -6.62
C PHE A 26 7.95 9.40 -7.05
N ASN A 27 8.34 9.23 -8.32
CA ASN A 27 8.86 7.96 -8.83
C ASN A 27 10.34 7.76 -8.42
N TYR A 28 10.54 7.49 -7.13
CA TYR A 28 11.83 7.16 -6.55
C TYR A 28 11.86 5.74 -6.01
N PRO A 29 13.04 5.07 -5.97
CA PRO A 29 13.18 3.79 -5.31
C PRO A 29 12.66 3.83 -3.87
N MET A 30 11.78 2.90 -3.52
CA MET A 30 11.21 2.79 -2.18
C MET A 30 11.96 1.72 -1.37
N PRO A 31 12.55 2.08 -0.21
CA PRO A 31 13.17 1.10 0.69
C PRO A 31 12.15 0.09 1.22
N LYS A 32 12.58 -1.16 1.44
CA LYS A 32 11.70 -2.23 1.94
C LYS A 32 11.20 -1.95 3.36
N ASP A 33 12.03 -1.36 4.19
CA ASP A 33 11.82 -1.05 5.61
C ASP A 33 11.11 0.29 5.86
N CYS A 34 10.62 0.97 4.81
CA CYS A 34 10.07 2.32 4.93
C CYS A 34 8.79 2.43 5.78
N SER A 35 8.04 1.34 5.98
CA SER A 35 6.77 1.32 6.74
C SER A 35 6.93 0.89 8.20
N GLY A 36 8.15 0.61 8.68
CA GLY A 36 8.36 0.02 10.01
C GLY A 36 7.68 -1.36 10.13
N GLY A 37 7.64 -2.11 9.02
CA GLY A 37 7.02 -3.42 8.95
C GLY A 37 7.86 -4.51 9.62
N ASP A 38 7.17 -5.51 10.14
CA ASP A 38 7.74 -6.67 10.85
C ASP A 38 6.98 -7.97 10.51
N THR A 39 6.22 -7.95 9.42
CA THR A 39 5.31 -9.03 9.04
C THR A 39 5.91 -10.03 8.06
N SER A 40 7.06 -9.72 7.47
CA SER A 40 7.65 -10.45 6.35
C SER A 40 6.74 -10.54 5.11
N VAL A 41 5.73 -9.68 5.00
CA VAL A 41 4.85 -9.58 3.82
C VAL A 41 5.17 -8.29 3.08
N LEU A 42 5.56 -8.39 1.81
CA LEU A 42 5.88 -7.25 0.97
C LEU A 42 4.72 -6.90 0.05
N VAL A 43 4.41 -5.62 -0.06
CA VAL A 43 3.49 -5.07 -1.07
C VAL A 43 4.20 -3.97 -1.83
N ASN A 44 4.27 -4.05 -3.16
CA ASN A 44 4.90 -3.04 -4.01
C ASN A 44 6.32 -2.66 -3.55
N GLY A 45 7.06 -3.63 -3.01
CA GLY A 45 8.42 -3.44 -2.53
C GLY A 45 8.56 -2.90 -1.10
N ARG A 46 7.47 -2.61 -0.38
CA ARG A 46 7.50 -2.24 1.05
C ARG A 46 7.02 -3.38 1.95
N GLU A 47 7.69 -3.61 3.07
CA GLU A 47 7.26 -4.56 4.09
C GLU A 47 6.11 -3.97 4.91
N LEU A 48 4.98 -4.69 4.99
CA LEU A 48 3.80 -4.18 5.65
C LEU A 48 3.98 -4.13 7.17
N HIS A 49 3.49 -3.05 7.76
CA HIS A 49 3.22 -2.98 9.19
C HIS A 49 1.97 -3.81 9.53
N GLN A 50 1.89 -4.41 10.73
CA GLN A 50 0.78 -5.30 11.13
C GLN A 50 -0.63 -4.69 10.91
N LYS A 51 -0.79 -3.40 11.22
CA LYS A 51 -2.05 -2.64 10.96
C LYS A 51 -2.45 -2.64 9.49
N ASP A 52 -1.50 -2.41 8.59
CA ASP A 52 -1.74 -2.38 7.14
C ASP A 52 -2.05 -3.79 6.63
N LEU A 53 -1.32 -4.80 7.12
CA LEU A 53 -1.57 -6.20 6.80
C LEU A 53 -2.98 -6.62 7.21
N ASN A 54 -3.40 -6.30 8.43
CA ASN A 54 -4.76 -6.62 8.90
C ASN A 54 -5.83 -5.95 8.02
N LEU A 55 -5.60 -4.71 7.59
CA LEU A 55 -6.53 -3.97 6.73
C LEU A 55 -6.67 -4.60 5.34
N LEU A 56 -5.57 -5.05 4.74
CA LEU A 56 -5.58 -5.73 3.44
C LEU A 56 -6.09 -7.17 3.56
N ALA A 57 -5.76 -7.87 4.65
CA ALA A 57 -6.25 -9.21 4.94
C ALA A 57 -7.77 -9.24 5.12
N SER A 58 -8.34 -8.21 5.77
CA SER A 58 -9.80 -8.05 5.88
C SER A 58 -10.50 -7.90 4.52
N ARG A 59 -9.75 -7.59 3.46
CA ARG A 59 -10.21 -7.51 2.07
C ARG A 59 -9.84 -8.73 1.23
N GLY A 60 -9.18 -9.73 1.80
CA GLY A 60 -8.83 -10.98 1.12
C GLY A 60 -7.34 -11.16 0.79
N LEU A 61 -6.44 -10.24 1.18
CA LEU A 61 -5.01 -10.45 0.97
C LEU A 61 -4.51 -11.62 1.84
N PRO A 62 -3.80 -12.62 1.29
CA PRO A 62 -3.21 -13.67 2.10
C PRO A 62 -2.17 -13.11 3.08
N ILE A 63 -2.15 -13.66 4.31
CA ILE A 63 -1.23 -13.26 5.39
C ILE A 63 0.00 -14.16 5.48
N THR A 64 0.25 -14.95 4.45
CA THR A 64 1.39 -15.89 4.39
C THR A 64 2.69 -15.09 4.44
N ARG A 65 3.56 -15.44 5.39
CA ARG A 65 4.87 -14.80 5.55
C ARG A 65 5.79 -15.09 4.36
N GLU A 66 6.78 -14.23 4.17
CA GLU A 66 7.80 -14.31 3.12
C GLU A 66 7.23 -14.19 1.70
N LYS A 67 5.99 -13.66 1.59
CA LYS A 67 5.32 -13.41 0.32
C LYS A 67 5.46 -11.97 -0.12
N SER A 68 5.45 -11.78 -1.43
CA SER A 68 5.51 -10.47 -2.08
C SER A 68 4.36 -10.33 -3.07
N TYR A 69 3.63 -9.22 -2.97
CA TYR A 69 2.49 -8.90 -3.82
C TYR A 69 2.68 -7.58 -4.55
N THR A 70 2.18 -7.51 -5.76
CA THR A 70 1.97 -6.25 -6.47
C THR A 70 0.50 -5.88 -6.39
N ILE A 71 0.19 -4.67 -5.91
CA ILE A 71 -1.18 -4.19 -5.74
C ILE A 71 -1.34 -2.87 -6.51
N GLU A 72 -2.41 -2.75 -7.29
CA GLU A 72 -2.77 -1.49 -7.97
C GLU A 72 -3.93 -0.80 -7.24
N ILE A 73 -4.16 0.50 -7.48
CA ILE A 73 -5.24 1.26 -6.80
C ILE A 73 -6.65 0.68 -7.05
N SER A 74 -6.82 -0.02 -8.17
CA SER A 74 -8.06 -0.74 -8.53
C SER A 74 -8.39 -1.86 -7.54
N GLY A 75 -7.40 -2.32 -6.77
CA GLY A 75 -7.49 -3.48 -5.90
C GLY A 75 -7.10 -4.79 -6.58
N SER A 76 -6.54 -4.78 -7.78
CA SER A 76 -5.95 -5.98 -8.39
C SER A 76 -4.69 -6.38 -7.63
N VAL A 77 -4.50 -7.69 -7.44
CA VAL A 77 -3.37 -8.25 -6.68
C VAL A 77 -2.68 -9.31 -7.53
N LEU A 78 -1.37 -9.23 -7.64
CA LEU A 78 -0.51 -10.22 -8.28
C LEU A 78 0.46 -10.79 -7.23
N ASP A 79 0.49 -12.11 -7.07
CA ASP A 79 1.54 -12.78 -6.28
C ASP A 79 2.82 -12.83 -7.11
N ASN A 80 3.89 -12.21 -6.59
CA ASN A 80 5.14 -12.05 -7.34
C ASN A 80 5.95 -13.36 -7.46
N ASP A 81 5.70 -14.37 -6.63
CA ASP A 81 6.42 -15.64 -6.66
C ASP A 81 5.82 -16.59 -7.70
N SER A 82 4.48 -16.71 -7.69
CA SER A 82 3.72 -17.58 -8.60
C SER A 82 3.35 -16.90 -9.91
N ARG A 83 3.34 -15.56 -9.95
CA ARG A 83 2.79 -14.72 -11.03
C ARG A 83 1.30 -14.94 -11.28
N GLU A 84 0.57 -15.40 -10.28
CA GLU A 84 -0.88 -15.56 -10.33
C GLU A 84 -1.59 -14.29 -9.89
N GLU A 85 -2.65 -13.91 -10.61
CA GLU A 85 -3.59 -12.90 -10.16
C GLU A 85 -4.50 -13.49 -9.09
N LEU A 86 -4.61 -12.79 -7.95
CA LEU A 86 -5.47 -13.17 -6.84
C LEU A 86 -6.80 -12.42 -6.90
N ASP A 87 -7.73 -12.84 -6.05
CA ASP A 87 -9.00 -12.13 -5.86
C ASP A 87 -8.77 -10.65 -5.54
N SER A 88 -9.56 -9.80 -6.19
CA SER A 88 -9.46 -8.36 -6.00
C SER A 88 -9.85 -7.96 -4.58
N LEU A 89 -9.07 -7.05 -3.98
CA LEU A 89 -9.36 -6.44 -2.67
C LEU A 89 -10.51 -5.40 -2.75
N GLY A 90 -11.09 -5.21 -3.93
CA GLY A 90 -12.01 -4.12 -4.23
C GLY A 90 -11.30 -2.76 -4.29
N LYS A 91 -12.07 -1.72 -4.63
CA LYS A 91 -11.55 -0.36 -4.82
C LYS A 91 -10.93 0.18 -3.53
N LEU A 92 -9.61 0.37 -3.54
CA LEU A 92 -8.85 0.77 -2.35
C LEU A 92 -9.08 2.24 -1.98
N ALA A 93 -9.29 3.09 -2.99
CA ALA A 93 -9.61 4.50 -2.79
C ALA A 93 -10.65 4.98 -3.83
N PRO A 94 -11.94 4.64 -3.64
CA PRO A 94 -13.01 4.94 -4.62
C PRO A 94 -13.16 6.44 -4.90
N THR A 95 -12.91 7.27 -3.89
CA THR A 95 -12.99 8.74 -4.00
C THR A 95 -11.85 9.30 -4.85
N ILE A 96 -10.65 8.72 -4.79
CA ILE A 96 -9.50 9.14 -5.59
C ILE A 96 -9.71 8.76 -7.05
N GLU A 97 -10.17 7.55 -7.33
CA GLU A 97 -10.53 7.14 -8.69
C GLU A 97 -11.61 8.04 -9.28
N LYS A 98 -12.66 8.36 -8.51
CA LYS A 98 -13.79 9.18 -8.98
C LYS A 98 -13.42 10.65 -9.19
N LEU A 99 -12.68 11.24 -8.26
CA LEU A 99 -12.42 12.68 -8.24
C LEU A 99 -11.07 13.07 -8.84
N LYS A 100 -10.21 12.09 -9.15
CA LYS A 100 -8.83 12.28 -9.62
C LYS A 100 -7.99 13.19 -8.72
N ARG A 101 -8.35 13.27 -7.44
CA ARG A 101 -7.63 14.05 -6.41
C ARG A 101 -7.74 13.36 -5.05
N GLY A 102 -6.64 13.41 -4.29
CA GLY A 102 -6.60 12.95 -2.90
C GLY A 102 -6.69 14.09 -1.90
N PHE A 103 -6.60 13.77 -0.61
CA PHE A 103 -6.57 14.76 0.48
C PHE A 103 -5.17 15.40 0.70
N GLY A 104 -4.19 15.01 -0.13
CA GLY A 104 -2.78 15.35 0.03
C GLY A 104 -2.10 14.56 1.15
N MET A 105 -0.78 14.72 1.27
CA MET A 105 0.00 14.13 2.35
C MET A 105 0.02 15.07 3.56
N LYS A 106 -0.87 14.84 4.54
CA LYS A 106 -0.93 15.63 5.78
C LYS A 106 -0.76 14.70 6.98
N VAL A 107 0.38 14.82 7.68
CA VAL A 107 0.58 14.12 8.95
C VAL A 107 -0.28 14.82 9.99
N LYS A 108 -1.24 14.12 10.61
CA LYS A 108 -1.91 14.65 11.79
C LYS A 108 -0.89 14.71 12.93
N PRO A 109 -0.75 15.83 13.66
CA PRO A 109 0.05 15.82 14.87
C PRO A 109 -0.50 14.73 15.80
N ALA A 110 0.39 14.00 16.48
CA ALA A 110 -0.01 13.05 17.50
C ALA A 110 -0.92 13.78 18.49
N ALA A 111 -2.06 13.17 18.84
CA ALA A 111 -2.89 13.70 19.91
C ALA A 111 -2.03 13.74 21.18
N ALA A 112 -1.82 14.95 21.72
CA ALA A 112 -1.09 15.21 22.95
C ALA A 112 -1.89 14.72 24.17
#